data_AF-A0A8J1JUH6-F1
#
_entry.id   AF-A0A8J1JUH6-F1
#
_cell.length_a   1.000
_cell.length_b   1.000
_cell.length_c   1.000
_cell.angle_alpha   90.00
_cell.angle_beta   90.00
_cell.angle_gamma   90.00
#
_symmetry.space_group_name_H-M   'P 1'
#
loop_
_entity.id
_entity.type
_entity.pdbx_description
1 polymer ?
#
loop_
_entity_poly.entity_id
_entity_poly.type
_entity_poly.pdbx_seq_one_letter_code
_entity_poly.pdbx_strand_id
1 'polypeptide(L)'
;MSRTWCLLGAMGFILAVTGRVPMSELSGPQNKAMSLTTENFYETYRPRNHFIVTSVLGATQEDLDGGIYVQLHLKQKQSNCRRRDSLRKECKPLRNGAEFSCFSCFWFKNNSDKASSKFIRCAQNSEQIGQWEEECNDLRNKGIQLPDMYRLNARSRRPVTEEEMELKAQ
;
A
#
# COMPACT_ATOMS: atom_id res chain seq x y z
N MET A 1 -32.79 -48.63 -26.16
CA MET A 1 -32.10 -48.46 -24.86
C MET A 1 -30.71 -47.91 -25.12
N SER A 2 -30.39 -46.77 -24.50
CA SER A 2 -29.03 -46.28 -24.18
C SER A 2 -28.07 -45.90 -25.34
N ARG A 3 -27.29 -44.82 -25.31
CA ARG A 3 -27.01 -43.78 -24.29
C ARG A 3 -26.21 -42.67 -24.99
N THR A 4 -26.75 -41.46 -25.08
CA THR A 4 -26.02 -40.28 -25.57
C THR A 4 -25.23 -39.69 -24.41
N TRP A 5 -23.90 -39.67 -24.53
CA TRP A 5 -22.99 -39.14 -23.50
C TRP A 5 -22.67 -37.67 -23.84
N CYS A 6 -23.42 -36.73 -23.28
CA CYS A 6 -23.09 -35.31 -23.38
C CYS A 6 -22.06 -34.96 -22.30
N LEU A 7 -20.80 -34.81 -22.69
CA LEU A 7 -19.78 -34.14 -21.88
C LEU A 7 -20.04 -32.64 -21.93
N LEU A 8 -20.85 -32.13 -20.99
CA LEU A 8 -20.89 -30.71 -20.69
C LEU A 8 -19.72 -30.38 -19.77
N GLY A 9 -18.62 -29.91 -20.36
CA GLY A 9 -17.55 -29.26 -19.63
C GLY A 9 -18.08 -27.98 -18.99
N ALA A 10 -18.13 -27.96 -17.67
CA ALA A 10 -18.37 -26.75 -16.90
C ALA A 10 -17.16 -25.83 -17.05
N MET A 11 -17.16 -24.98 -18.07
CA MET A 11 -16.22 -23.85 -18.12
C MET A 11 -16.65 -22.85 -17.04
N GLY A 12 -15.93 -22.86 -15.91
CA GLY A 12 -16.05 -21.85 -14.88
C GLY A 12 -15.65 -20.49 -15.43
N PHE A 13 -16.63 -19.59 -15.55
CA PHE A 13 -16.38 -18.17 -15.78
C PHE A 13 -15.77 -17.58 -14.49
N ILE A 14 -14.46 -17.37 -14.47
CA ILE A 14 -13.87 -16.43 -13.50
C ILE A 14 -14.21 -15.04 -14.01
N LEU A 15 -15.33 -14.49 -13.54
CA LEU A 15 -15.59 -13.06 -13.68
C LEU A 15 -14.58 -12.35 -12.78
N ALA A 16 -13.55 -11.77 -13.39
CA ALA A 16 -12.75 -10.73 -12.75
C ALA A 16 -13.68 -9.54 -12.52
N VAL A 17 -14.33 -9.49 -11.34
CA VAL A 17 -15.11 -8.34 -10.92
C VAL A 17 -14.11 -7.20 -10.69
N THR A 18 -13.91 -6.36 -11.70
CA THR A 18 -13.27 -5.05 -11.54
C THR A 18 -14.26 -4.10 -10.85
N GLY A 19 -14.62 -4.45 -9.62
CA GLY A 19 -15.56 -3.72 -8.78
C GLY A 19 -14.82 -2.74 -7.87
N ARG A 20 -15.42 -1.57 -7.63
CA ARG A 20 -14.99 -0.72 -6.51
C ARG A 20 -15.17 -1.51 -5.23
N VAL A 21 -14.13 -1.56 -4.40
CA VAL A 21 -14.19 -2.22 -3.09
C VAL A 21 -14.81 -1.24 -2.09
N PRO A 22 -15.90 -1.60 -1.40
CA PRO A 22 -16.44 -0.77 -0.32
C PRO A 22 -15.41 -0.60 0.79
N MET A 23 -15.22 0.63 1.28
CA MET A 23 -14.22 0.88 2.34
C MET A 23 -14.52 0.12 3.64
N SER A 24 -15.80 -0.17 3.91
CA SER A 24 -16.24 -0.97 5.05
C SER A 24 -15.81 -2.43 4.98
N GLU A 25 -15.45 -2.92 3.79
CA GLU A 25 -15.05 -4.30 3.54
C GLU A 25 -13.53 -4.49 3.55
N LEU A 26 -12.76 -3.40 3.71
CA LEU A 26 -11.30 -3.51 3.79
C LEU A 26 -10.89 -4.28 5.05
N SER A 27 -9.92 -5.19 4.87
CA SER A 27 -9.30 -5.90 5.99
C SER A 27 -8.52 -4.94 6.91
N GLY A 28 -8.08 -5.43 8.07
CA GLY A 28 -7.19 -4.67 8.96
C GLY A 28 -5.92 -4.16 8.26
N PRO A 29 -5.14 -5.03 7.60
CA PRO A 29 -3.96 -4.63 6.82
C PRO A 29 -4.28 -3.64 5.68
N GLN A 30 -5.40 -3.82 4.97
CA GLN A 30 -5.82 -2.90 3.91
C GLN A 30 -6.20 -1.52 4.46
N ASN A 31 -6.95 -1.45 5.56
CA ASN A 31 -7.24 -0.17 6.23
C ASN A 31 -5.96 0.53 6.69
N LYS A 32 -5.00 -0.23 7.22
CA LYS A 32 -3.70 0.32 7.61
C LYS A 32 -2.92 0.87 6.42
N ALA A 33 -2.86 0.12 5.32
CA ALA A 33 -2.24 0.56 4.07
C ALA A 33 -2.91 1.84 3.54
N MET A 34 -4.25 1.95 3.60
CA MET A 34 -4.98 3.15 3.19
C MET A 34 -4.60 4.37 4.04
N SER A 35 -4.46 4.21 5.36
CA SER A 35 -3.97 5.28 6.26
C SER A 35 -2.57 5.73 5.86
N LEU A 36 -1.64 4.78 5.70
CA LEU A 36 -0.25 5.06 5.33
C LEU A 36 -0.14 5.76 3.97
N THR A 37 -0.96 5.36 2.99
CA THR A 37 -1.02 6.01 1.67
C THR A 37 -1.50 7.46 1.79
N THR A 38 -2.53 7.68 2.60
CA THR A 38 -3.09 9.03 2.84
C THR A 38 -2.08 9.93 3.58
N GLU A 39 -1.42 9.40 4.60
CA GLU A 39 -0.34 10.09 5.33
C GLU A 39 0.80 10.50 4.40
N ASN A 40 1.30 9.54 3.59
CA ASN A 40 2.37 9.80 2.62
C ASN A 40 1.98 10.88 1.60
N PHE A 41 0.71 10.91 1.16
CA PHE A 41 0.22 11.98 0.30
C PHE A 41 0.33 13.36 0.96
N TYR A 42 -0.07 13.49 2.22
CA TYR A 42 0.03 14.77 2.94
C TYR A 42 1.46 15.21 3.21
N GLU A 43 2.38 14.27 3.40
CA GLU A 43 3.81 14.55 3.55
C GLU A 43 4.44 15.00 2.22
N THR A 44 4.10 14.31 1.13
CA THR A 44 4.67 14.52 -0.21
C THR A 44 4.16 15.81 -0.86
N TYR A 45 2.83 15.98 -0.94
CA TYR A 45 2.23 17.08 -1.70
C TYR A 45 1.92 18.31 -0.84
N ARG A 46 1.93 18.16 0.49
CA ARG A 46 1.65 19.23 1.47
C ARG A 46 0.44 20.11 1.09
N PRO A 47 -0.72 19.51 0.75
CA PRO A 47 -1.86 20.27 0.28
C PRO A 47 -2.40 21.20 1.37
N ARG A 48 -2.87 22.39 0.96
CA ARG A 48 -3.55 23.34 1.86
C ARG A 48 -4.94 22.85 2.28
N ASN A 49 -5.62 22.14 1.38
CA ASN A 49 -6.95 21.61 1.59
C ASN A 49 -6.91 20.17 2.09
N HIS A 50 -7.97 19.76 2.76
CA HIS A 50 -8.17 18.37 3.15
C HIS A 50 -8.66 17.57 1.94
N PHE A 51 -8.12 16.38 1.76
CA PHE A 51 -8.50 15.38 0.77
C PHE A 51 -9.14 14.19 1.47
N ILE A 52 -10.23 13.69 0.89
CA ILE A 52 -11.02 12.56 1.38
C ILE A 52 -10.87 11.42 0.39
N VAL A 53 -10.60 10.20 0.87
CA VAL A 53 -10.66 9.00 0.02
C VAL A 53 -12.11 8.83 -0.43
N THR A 54 -12.34 8.81 -1.74
CA THR A 54 -13.69 8.74 -2.33
C THR A 54 -14.00 7.37 -2.91
N SER A 55 -12.99 6.59 -3.30
CA SER A 55 -13.20 5.24 -3.81
C SER A 55 -11.94 4.39 -3.65
N VAL A 56 -12.12 3.10 -3.39
CA VAL A 56 -11.08 2.08 -3.56
C VAL A 56 -11.37 1.36 -4.87
N LEU A 57 -10.48 1.52 -5.85
CA LEU A 57 -10.60 0.91 -7.16
C LEU A 57 -10.08 -0.54 -7.18
N GLY A 58 -9.15 -0.86 -6.29
CA GLY A 58 -8.64 -2.21 -6.09
C GLY A 58 -7.97 -2.34 -4.72
N ALA A 59 -8.15 -3.50 -4.10
CA ALA A 59 -7.48 -3.87 -2.87
C ALA A 59 -7.18 -5.36 -2.90
N THR A 60 -5.91 -5.73 -2.89
CA THR A 60 -5.46 -7.11 -2.81
C THR A 60 -4.63 -7.31 -1.55
N GLN A 61 -4.76 -8.50 -0.96
CA GLN A 61 -3.97 -8.94 0.18
C GLN A 61 -3.52 -10.36 -0.10
N GLU A 62 -2.25 -10.64 0.17
CA GLU A 62 -1.67 -11.97 0.09
C GLU A 62 -0.94 -12.27 1.39
N ASP A 63 -1.39 -13.31 2.08
CA ASP A 63 -0.71 -13.85 3.24
C ASP A 63 0.40 -14.79 2.76
N LEU A 64 1.66 -14.43 3.03
CA LEU A 64 2.85 -15.10 2.53
C LEU A 64 3.75 -15.50 3.71
N ASP A 65 4.68 -16.42 3.46
CA ASP A 65 5.65 -16.79 4.48
C ASP A 65 6.48 -15.56 4.91
N GLY A 66 6.40 -15.22 6.19
CA GLY A 66 7.09 -14.08 6.79
C GLY A 66 6.31 -12.75 6.80
N GLY A 67 5.12 -12.69 6.21
CA GLY A 67 4.34 -11.45 6.23
C GLY A 67 3.07 -11.42 5.40
N ILE A 68 2.49 -10.23 5.34
CA ILE A 68 1.31 -9.90 4.54
C ILE A 68 1.71 -8.86 3.52
N TYR A 69 1.52 -9.17 2.24
CA TYR A 69 1.61 -8.21 1.16
C TYR A 69 0.25 -7.58 0.91
N VAL A 70 0.21 -6.26 0.77
CA VAL A 70 -1.02 -5.51 0.50
C VAL A 70 -0.77 -4.56 -0.66
N GLN A 71 -1.67 -4.53 -1.63
CA GLN A 71 -1.69 -3.55 -2.72
C GLN A 71 -3.04 -2.86 -2.76
N LEU A 72 -3.01 -1.54 -2.91
CA LEU A 72 -4.17 -0.66 -2.93
C LEU A 72 -4.10 0.31 -4.10
N HIS A 73 -5.24 0.48 -4.75
CA HIS A 73 -5.49 1.54 -5.70
C HIS A 73 -6.70 2.35 -5.20
N LEU A 74 -6.47 3.58 -4.79
CA LEU A 74 -7.52 4.46 -4.26
C LEU A 74 -7.59 5.77 -5.03
N LYS A 75 -8.76 6.41 -4.98
CA LYS A 75 -8.95 7.80 -5.37
C LYS A 75 -9.25 8.63 -4.14
N GLN A 76 -8.67 9.82 -4.12
CA GLN A 76 -8.92 10.82 -3.09
C GLN A 76 -9.17 12.17 -3.73
N LYS A 77 -10.14 12.90 -3.19
CA LYS A 77 -10.62 14.15 -3.77
C LYS A 77 -10.57 15.29 -2.76
N GLN A 78 -10.21 16.46 -3.26
CA GLN A 78 -10.20 17.68 -2.47
C GLN A 78 -11.59 17.94 -1.88
N SER A 79 -11.64 18.31 -0.61
CA SER A 79 -12.85 18.69 0.10
C SER A 79 -13.00 20.21 0.23
N ASN A 80 -14.16 20.62 0.73
CA ASN A 80 -14.46 22.01 1.09
C ASN A 80 -13.71 22.52 2.35
N CYS A 81 -12.94 21.66 3.01
CA CYS A 81 -12.20 22.00 4.22
C CYS A 81 -10.72 22.33 3.94
N ARG A 82 -10.17 23.23 4.75
CA ARG A 82 -8.72 23.33 4.92
C ARG A 82 -8.20 22.16 5.74
N ARG A 83 -6.97 21.73 5.49
CA ARG A 83 -6.32 20.61 6.22
C ARG A 83 -6.38 20.80 7.74
N ARG A 84 -6.11 22.00 8.24
CA ARG A 84 -6.11 22.31 9.67
C ARG A 84 -7.48 22.29 10.33
N ASP A 85 -8.55 22.41 9.53
CA ASP A 85 -9.91 22.57 10.01
C ASP A 85 -10.73 21.28 9.87
N SER A 86 -10.13 20.19 9.35
CA SER A 86 -10.85 18.98 8.96
C SER A 86 -11.46 18.19 10.12
N LEU A 87 -10.92 18.32 11.33
CA LEU A 87 -11.46 17.68 12.52
C LEU A 87 -12.60 18.47 13.18
N ARG A 88 -12.82 19.72 12.78
CA ARG A 88 -13.73 20.65 13.44
C ARG A 88 -15.03 20.88 12.68
N LYS A 89 -15.11 20.42 11.44
CA LYS A 89 -16.24 20.65 10.53
C LYS A 89 -16.48 19.40 9.70
N GLU A 90 -17.73 19.19 9.29
CA GLU A 90 -18.05 18.16 8.31
C GLU A 90 -17.45 18.52 6.95
N CYS A 91 -16.47 17.73 6.52
CA CYS A 91 -15.81 17.91 5.23
C CYS A 91 -16.46 17.05 4.16
N LYS A 92 -16.76 17.64 3.02
CA LYS A 92 -17.38 16.97 1.88
C LYS A 92 -16.49 17.13 0.65
N PRO A 93 -16.32 16.07 -0.17
CA PRO A 93 -15.61 16.18 -1.44
C PRO A 93 -16.22 17.26 -2.33
N LEU A 94 -15.39 18.13 -2.92
CA LEU A 94 -15.85 19.13 -3.88
C LEU A 94 -16.15 18.45 -5.22
N ARG A 95 -17.26 18.83 -5.86
CA ARG A 95 -17.63 18.29 -7.19
C ARG A 95 -16.53 18.52 -8.22
N ASN A 96 -15.94 19.71 -8.23
CA ASN A 96 -14.85 20.12 -9.13
C ASN A 96 -13.49 20.23 -8.39
N GLY A 97 -13.35 19.53 -7.26
CA GLY A 97 -12.09 19.47 -6.53
C GLY A 97 -11.05 18.65 -7.27
N ALA A 98 -9.77 18.98 -7.07
CA ALA A 98 -8.67 18.16 -7.55
C ALA A 98 -8.83 16.70 -7.05
N GLU A 99 -8.64 15.75 -7.93
CA GLU A 99 -8.69 14.31 -7.64
C GLU A 99 -7.31 13.71 -7.88
N PHE A 100 -6.86 12.86 -6.98
CA PHE A 100 -5.65 12.07 -7.14
C PHE A 100 -6.00 10.59 -7.11
N SER A 101 -5.40 9.87 -8.03
CA SER A 101 -5.32 8.41 -8.06
C SER A 101 -4.01 8.00 -7.39
N CYS A 102 -4.09 7.23 -6.31
CA CYS A 102 -2.95 6.74 -5.56
C CYS A 102 -2.85 5.22 -5.68
N PHE A 103 -1.69 4.74 -6.08
CA PHE A 103 -1.35 3.34 -6.15
C PHE A 103 -0.23 3.05 -5.15
N SER A 104 -0.40 1.99 -4.39
CA SER A 104 0.49 1.71 -3.27
C SER A 104 0.56 0.23 -2.97
N CYS A 105 1.70 -0.21 -2.46
CA CYS A 105 1.89 -1.54 -1.95
C CYS A 105 2.83 -1.55 -0.75
N PHE A 106 2.62 -2.53 0.11
CA PHE A 106 3.25 -2.63 1.42
C PHE A 106 3.58 -4.08 1.73
N TRP A 107 4.72 -4.30 2.38
CA TRP A 107 5.04 -5.57 3.03
C TRP A 107 5.01 -5.40 4.55
N PHE A 108 4.03 -6.03 5.20
CA PHE A 108 3.93 -6.10 6.65
C PHE A 108 4.58 -7.40 7.12
N LYS A 109 5.56 -7.32 8.02
CA LYS A 109 6.09 -8.55 8.65
C LYS A 109 5.07 -9.13 9.62
N ASN A 110 5.11 -10.45 9.81
CA ASN A 110 4.28 -11.11 10.81
C ASN A 110 4.42 -10.44 12.19
N ASN A 111 3.29 -10.24 12.86
CA ASN A 111 3.21 -9.59 14.17
C ASN A 111 3.78 -8.15 14.23
N SER A 112 3.82 -7.44 13.09
CA SER A 112 4.27 -6.04 13.02
C SER A 112 3.24 -5.15 12.35
N ASP A 113 2.79 -4.11 13.07
CA ASP A 113 1.92 -3.07 12.52
C ASP A 113 2.66 -2.06 11.63
N LYS A 114 4.00 -2.18 11.56
CA LYS A 114 4.86 -1.35 10.70
C LYS A 114 5.15 -2.05 9.40
N ALA A 115 4.94 -1.33 8.29
CA ALA A 115 5.38 -1.76 6.97
C ALA A 115 6.91 -1.80 6.92
N SER A 116 7.46 -2.94 6.56
CA SER A 116 8.90 -3.15 6.43
C SER A 116 9.46 -2.65 5.10
N SER A 117 8.64 -2.66 4.05
CA SER A 117 8.88 -2.01 2.76
C SER A 117 7.56 -1.42 2.25
N LYS A 118 7.66 -0.35 1.46
CA LYS A 118 6.51 0.32 0.86
C LYS A 118 6.88 0.98 -0.47
N PHE A 119 5.91 1.04 -1.38
CA PHE A 119 5.93 1.90 -2.55
C PHE A 119 4.59 2.63 -2.62
N ILE A 120 4.63 3.95 -2.81
CA ILE A 120 3.43 4.80 -2.84
C ILE A 120 3.64 5.87 -3.90
N ARG A 121 2.72 5.94 -4.87
CA ARG A 121 2.66 7.00 -5.88
C ARG A 121 1.24 7.52 -6.02
N CYS A 122 1.12 8.82 -6.21
CA CYS A 122 -0.14 9.47 -6.50
C CYS A 122 0.01 10.39 -7.71
N ALA A 123 -1.03 10.51 -8.52
CA ALA A 123 -1.08 11.51 -9.59
C ALA A 123 -2.52 11.94 -9.86
N GLN A 124 -2.69 13.14 -10.43
CA GLN A 124 -3.99 13.59 -10.91
C GLN A 124 -4.41 12.86 -12.21
N ASN A 125 -3.42 12.47 -13.03
CA ASN A 125 -3.62 11.70 -14.25
C ASN A 125 -3.02 10.31 -14.04
N SER A 126 -3.83 9.26 -14.19
CA SER A 126 -3.46 7.88 -13.84
C SER A 126 -2.97 7.04 -15.01
N GLU A 127 -2.40 7.67 -16.04
CA GLU A 127 -1.89 6.96 -17.24
C GLU A 127 -0.72 6.01 -16.92
N GLN A 128 -0.13 6.12 -15.72
CA GLN A 128 1.05 5.36 -15.29
C GLN A 128 0.73 4.16 -14.38
N ILE A 129 -0.53 3.75 -14.25
CA ILE A 129 -0.89 2.63 -13.33
C ILE A 129 -0.11 1.35 -13.65
N GLY A 130 0.06 0.99 -14.93
CA GLY A 130 0.81 -0.21 -15.31
C GLY A 130 2.27 -0.20 -14.83
N GLN A 131 2.96 0.93 -14.94
CA GLN A 131 4.33 1.08 -14.43
C GLN A 131 4.38 0.97 -12.90
N TRP A 132 3.36 1.50 -12.21
CA TRP A 132 3.28 1.41 -10.75
C TRP A 132 2.97 -0.01 -10.26
N GLU A 133 2.26 -0.79 -11.06
CA GLU A 133 2.01 -2.20 -10.80
C GLU A 133 3.29 -3.04 -10.90
N GLU A 134 4.14 -2.78 -11.89
CA GLU A 134 5.46 -3.42 -12.02
C GLU A 134 6.36 -3.14 -10.80
N GLU A 135 6.42 -1.90 -10.32
CA GLU A 135 7.17 -1.51 -9.12
C GLU A 135 6.65 -2.26 -7.87
N CYS A 136 5.33 -2.44 -7.78
CA CYS A 136 4.72 -3.20 -6.70
C CYS A 136 5.03 -4.70 -6.79
N ASN A 137 5.05 -5.26 -7.99
CA ASN A 137 5.46 -6.65 -8.21
C ASN A 137 6.92 -6.89 -7.81
N ASP A 138 7.82 -5.94 -8.10
CA ASP A 138 9.21 -6.02 -7.65
C ASP A 138 9.31 -5.99 -6.10
N LEU A 139 8.58 -5.08 -5.44
CA LEU A 139 8.51 -5.03 -3.98
C LEU A 139 7.99 -6.34 -3.38
N ARG A 140 6.93 -6.90 -3.95
CA ARG A 140 6.34 -8.19 -3.55
C ARG A 140 7.38 -9.32 -3.66
N ASN A 141 8.06 -9.41 -4.80
CA ASN A 141 9.05 -10.46 -5.06
C ASN A 141 10.26 -10.36 -4.10
N LYS A 142 10.73 -9.15 -3.82
CA LYS A 142 11.78 -8.91 -2.81
C LYS A 142 11.34 -9.28 -1.40
N GLY A 143 10.08 -9.04 -1.05
CA GLY A 143 9.51 -9.45 0.24
C GLY A 143 9.53 -10.97 0.44
N ILE A 144 9.14 -11.71 -0.59
CA ILE A 144 9.15 -13.19 -0.60
C ILE A 144 10.59 -13.76 -0.50
N GLN A 145 11.56 -13.10 -1.13
CA GLN A 145 12.95 -13.55 -1.18
C GLN A 145 13.78 -13.27 0.09
N LEU A 146 13.22 -12.62 1.12
CA LEU A 146 13.92 -12.35 2.38
C LEU A 146 13.56 -13.39 3.46
N PRO A 147 14.19 -14.58 3.52
CA PRO A 147 14.09 -15.42 4.70
C PRO A 147 14.70 -14.67 5.89
N ASP A 148 14.10 -14.83 7.07
CA ASP A 148 14.46 -14.12 8.31
C ASP A 148 15.93 -14.33 8.77
N MET A 149 16.70 -15.20 8.11
CA MET A 149 18.10 -15.51 8.43
C MET A 149 19.12 -14.40 8.09
N TYR A 150 18.83 -13.46 7.19
CA TYR A 150 19.83 -12.45 6.78
C TYR A 150 19.88 -11.19 7.65
N ARG A 151 19.17 -11.14 8.79
CA ARG A 151 19.02 -9.91 9.60
C ARG A 151 20.01 -9.71 10.75
N LEU A 152 21.01 -10.58 10.94
CA LEU A 152 21.94 -10.44 12.06
C LEU A 152 23.03 -9.36 11.92
N ASN A 153 23.22 -8.73 10.75
CA ASN A 153 24.37 -7.83 10.55
C ASN A 153 24.03 -6.35 10.23
N ALA A 154 22.96 -5.81 10.82
CA ALA A 154 22.67 -4.37 10.72
C ALA A 154 22.73 -3.60 12.06
N ARG A 155 23.30 -4.21 13.12
CA ARG A 155 23.45 -3.55 14.43
C ARG A 155 24.85 -3.73 15.02
N SER A 156 25.89 -3.38 14.27
CA SER A 156 27.18 -3.03 14.86
C SER A 156 27.97 -2.10 13.94
N ARG A 157 27.68 -0.80 14.05
CA ARG A 157 28.69 0.26 13.96
C ARG A 157 28.33 1.31 15.00
N ARG A 158 28.78 1.10 16.24
CA ARG A 158 29.11 2.27 17.07
C ARG A 158 30.27 2.97 16.35
N PRO A 159 30.21 4.27 16.06
CA PRO A 159 31.40 5.00 15.67
C PRO A 159 32.39 4.92 16.84
N VAL A 160 33.58 4.40 16.57
CA VAL A 160 34.70 4.46 17.53
C VAL A 160 35.07 5.94 17.64
N THR A 161 34.96 6.49 18.85
CA THR A 161 35.46 7.82 19.16
C THR A 161 36.98 7.79 19.23
N GLU A 162 37.61 8.89 18.81
CA GLU A 162 39.06 9.08 18.66
C GLU A 162 39.87 8.82 19.96
N GLU A 163 39.19 8.74 21.11
CA GLU A 163 39.73 8.45 22.43
C GLU A 163 40.19 6.98 22.65
N GLU A 164 39.73 6.00 21.85
CA GLU A 164 40.14 4.59 22.01
C GLU A 164 41.42 4.21 21.24
N MET A 165 42.01 5.12 20.45
CA MET A 165 43.25 4.83 19.70
C MET A 165 44.56 5.08 20.49
N GLU A 166 44.54 5.83 21.59
CA GLU A 166 45.77 6.09 22.36
C GLU A 166 46.06 5.07 23.48
N LEU A 167 45.12 4.18 23.82
CA LEU A 167 45.31 3.21 24.91
C LEU A 167 45.92 1.85 24.49
N LYS A 168 46.41 1.72 23.25
CA LYS A 168 47.08 0.50 22.76
C LYS A 168 48.55 0.71 22.37
N ALA A 169 49.15 1.83 22.75
CA ALA A 169 50.55 2.14 22.46
C ALA A 169 51.42 2.37 23.71
N GLN A 170 51.07 1.75 24.85
CA GLN A 170 51.96 1.63 26.02
C GLN A 170 51.97 0.20 26.54
#